data_AF-A0A6J4SAK2-F1
#
_entry.id   AF-A0A6J4SAK2-F1
#
_cell.length_a   1.000
_cell.length_b   1.000
_cell.length_c   1.000
_cell.angle_alpha   90.00
_cell.angle_beta   90.00
_cell.angle_gamma   90.00
#
_symmetry.space_group_name_H-M   'P 1'
#
loop_
_entity.id
_entity.type
_entity.pdbx_description
1 polymer ?
#
loop_
_entity_poly.entity_id
_entity_poly.type
_entity_poly.pdbx_seq_one_letter_code
_entity_poly.pdbx_strand_id
1 'polypeptide(L)'
;MFARRRRRRRLLALALVALVSCAAGIGFAIVSKEPGDVSNPEVEFQAEEAPDAPPAERTGKPHSDFFAWPTYGLTNQRTRFLPLKRSLRPPYTFLWSVRGSVLLEFPPAAGRRQLFLLKNNAALYGISRRTGEVRWKRKLGYLAASSPAYANGTVYATILERFKGKRAGRVVAVEAATGRTKWSRKLASRSESSPVVSRGKLYFGAEDGSVYGMRASDGRVLWKYRAGGAVKAALALDRGRLFFGDYDGRFHAIDATNGRKLWTTGTSGARFGLSSGNFYSTPAVAYGRVYVGNTDGSVYSYATRDGKLAWRKKTGGFVYSSPAVAYSTVYVGSYDKRFYALDARTGGTRWSRKTTARISGGPQVIGDLVFVSNLGKRTYAFGARTGQPVWNTNKGAFNPAISDGERIYLVGYASLFAMKPKTSGPEARRRRAQAEKRIRARKRARAERVRKRREDLHGHRHRGRGDPPRCHEHRHEVEVRGKRYVVKHDHCHRHVPTR
;
A
#
# COMPACT_ATOMS: atom_id res chain seq x y z
N MET A 1 -28.56 70.92 34.08
CA MET A 1 -27.73 69.80 34.62
C MET A 1 -27.93 68.46 33.89
N PHE A 2 -29.16 68.11 33.46
CA PHE A 2 -29.48 66.84 32.77
C PHE A 2 -28.80 66.64 31.39
N ALA A 3 -28.65 67.69 30.57
CA ALA A 3 -28.03 67.60 29.25
C ALA A 3 -26.54 67.19 29.31
N ARG A 4 -25.78 67.70 30.29
CA ARG A 4 -24.36 67.33 30.51
C ARG A 4 -24.20 65.87 30.92
N ARG A 5 -25.08 65.32 31.78
CA ARG A 5 -25.07 63.89 32.15
C ARG A 5 -25.37 62.97 30.97
N ARG A 6 -26.32 63.34 30.11
CA ARG A 6 -26.67 62.56 28.89
C ARG A 6 -25.52 62.56 27.87
N ARG A 7 -24.85 63.70 27.68
CA ARG A 7 -23.66 63.83 26.82
C ARG A 7 -22.49 62.99 27.35
N ARG A 8 -22.23 63.00 28.66
CA ARG A 8 -21.17 62.19 29.29
C ARG A 8 -21.43 60.69 29.17
N ARG A 9 -22.68 60.23 29.36
CA ARG A 9 -23.06 58.81 29.15
C ARG A 9 -22.92 58.37 27.69
N ARG A 10 -23.27 59.22 26.72
CA ARG A 10 -23.06 58.95 25.29
C ARG A 10 -21.58 58.85 24.94
N LEU A 11 -20.74 59.74 25.47
CA LEU A 11 -19.28 59.71 25.26
C LEU A 11 -18.65 58.45 25.86
N LEU A 12 -19.07 58.04 27.07
CA LEU A 12 -18.61 56.80 27.69
C LEU A 12 -19.04 55.55 26.89
N ALA A 13 -20.28 55.53 26.38
CA ALA A 13 -20.74 54.43 25.53
C ALA A 13 -19.97 54.35 24.20
N LEU A 14 -19.71 55.50 23.56
CA LEU A 14 -18.89 55.57 22.35
C LEU A 14 -17.44 55.15 22.60
N ALA A 15 -16.85 55.56 23.72
CA ALA A 15 -15.51 55.13 24.11
C ALA A 15 -15.46 53.62 24.35
N LEU A 16 -16.47 53.04 25.00
CA LEU A 16 -16.56 51.59 25.22
C LEU A 16 -16.69 50.83 23.88
N VAL A 17 -17.55 51.30 22.97
CA VAL A 17 -17.69 50.70 21.63
C VAL A 17 -16.39 50.77 20.83
N ALA A 18 -15.69 51.91 20.88
CA ALA A 18 -14.39 52.06 20.23
C ALA A 18 -13.35 51.10 20.83
N LEU A 19 -13.32 50.96 22.16
CA LEU A 19 -12.37 50.07 22.86
C LEU A 19 -12.64 48.59 22.54
N VAL A 20 -13.91 48.17 22.52
CA VAL A 20 -14.31 46.83 22.09
C VAL A 20 -13.99 46.58 20.62
N SER A 21 -14.22 47.56 19.75
CA SER A 21 -13.93 47.45 18.31
C SER A 21 -12.42 47.39 18.05
N CYS A 22 -11.62 48.17 18.77
CA CYS A 22 -10.16 48.10 18.72
C CYS A 22 -9.65 46.76 19.27
N ALA A 23 -10.18 46.28 20.39
CA ALA A 23 -9.83 44.96 20.93
C ALA A 23 -10.21 43.83 19.96
N ALA A 24 -11.38 43.91 19.32
CA ALA A 24 -11.80 42.97 18.29
C ALA A 24 -10.91 43.06 17.04
N GLY A 25 -10.53 44.27 16.63
CA GLY A 25 -9.61 44.50 15.50
C GLY A 25 -8.20 43.96 15.77
N ILE A 26 -7.66 44.19 16.98
CA ILE A 26 -6.38 43.62 17.42
C ILE A 26 -6.48 42.09 17.52
N GLY A 27 -7.56 41.57 18.11
CA GLY A 27 -7.83 40.14 18.15
C GLY A 27 -7.89 39.51 16.75
N PHE A 28 -8.59 40.15 15.81
CA PHE A 28 -8.65 39.72 14.42
C PHE A 28 -7.27 39.79 13.74
N ALA A 29 -6.49 40.85 13.95
CA ALA A 29 -5.15 41.00 13.40
C ALA A 29 -4.16 39.95 13.94
N ILE A 30 -4.26 39.61 15.23
CA ILE A 30 -3.45 38.56 15.86
C ILE A 30 -3.88 37.18 15.32
N VAL A 31 -5.18 36.90 15.26
CA VAL A 31 -5.73 35.62 14.80
C VAL A 31 -5.54 35.40 13.29
N SER A 32 -5.37 36.47 12.50
CA SER A 32 -5.13 36.41 11.04
C SER A 32 -3.65 36.29 10.67
N LYS A 33 -2.71 36.58 11.58
CA LYS A 33 -1.28 36.29 11.35
C LYS A 33 -1.03 34.79 11.50
N GLU A 34 -0.82 34.11 10.39
CA GLU A 34 -0.39 32.72 10.41
C GLU A 34 1.06 32.60 10.92
N PRO A 35 1.37 31.68 11.85
CA PRO A 35 2.74 31.41 12.27
C PRO A 35 3.61 31.02 11.07
N GLY A 36 4.84 31.53 11.04
CA GLY A 36 5.83 31.18 10.02
C GLY A 36 6.32 29.73 10.09
N ASP A 37 7.24 29.38 9.20
CA ASP A 37 7.96 28.10 9.26
C ASP A 37 8.77 27.99 10.55
N VAL A 38 8.90 26.78 11.09
CA VAL A 38 9.73 26.46 12.27
C VAL A 38 10.78 25.45 11.84
N SER A 39 12.04 25.63 12.25
CA SER A 39 13.11 24.66 11.99
C SER A 39 14.06 24.59 13.18
N ASN A 40 14.01 23.46 13.89
CA ASN A 40 14.85 23.10 15.03
C ASN A 40 15.70 21.87 14.63
N PRO A 41 16.80 22.06 13.88
CA PRO A 41 17.60 20.95 13.35
C PRO A 41 18.19 20.04 14.44
N GLU A 42 18.41 20.60 15.63
CA GLU A 42 18.97 19.90 16.81
C GLU A 42 18.01 18.91 17.47
N VAL A 43 16.71 18.99 17.19
CA VAL A 43 15.74 18.02 17.70
C VAL A 43 16.01 16.66 17.06
N GLU A 44 16.20 15.60 17.87
CA GLU A 44 16.42 14.19 17.49
C GLU A 44 16.43 13.92 15.97
N PHE A 45 17.60 13.66 15.40
CA PHE A 45 17.72 13.22 14.01
C PHE A 45 18.80 12.16 13.90
N GLN A 46 18.37 10.91 13.71
CA GLN A 46 19.28 9.81 13.42
C GLN A 46 19.62 9.89 11.93
N ALA A 47 20.82 10.37 11.60
CA ALA A 47 21.31 10.29 10.22
C ALA A 47 21.21 8.84 9.73
N GLU A 48 20.98 8.66 8.44
CA GLU A 48 20.99 7.32 7.83
C GLU A 48 22.36 6.71 8.15
N GLU A 49 22.43 5.75 9.07
CA GLU A 49 23.60 4.86 9.13
C GLU A 49 23.71 4.26 7.73
N ALA A 50 24.86 4.50 7.08
CA ALA A 50 25.22 3.71 5.93
C ALA A 50 25.06 2.24 6.34
N PRO A 51 24.36 1.39 5.57
CA PRO A 51 24.18 0.01 5.99
C PRO A 51 25.56 -0.62 6.19
N ASP A 52 25.91 -0.98 7.43
CA ASP A 52 27.23 -1.55 7.81
C ASP A 52 27.58 -2.82 7.03
N ALA A 53 26.59 -3.43 6.39
CA ALA A 53 26.78 -4.29 5.25
C ALA A 53 25.47 -4.27 4.44
N PRO A 54 25.51 -4.48 3.11
CA PRO A 54 24.30 -4.90 2.41
C PRO A 54 23.71 -6.10 3.17
N PRO A 55 22.39 -6.13 3.45
CA PRO A 55 21.78 -7.26 4.14
C PRO A 55 22.23 -8.54 3.44
N ALA A 56 22.79 -9.47 4.24
CA ALA A 56 23.45 -10.69 3.77
C ALA A 56 22.69 -11.25 2.57
N GLU A 57 23.42 -11.48 1.48
CA GLU A 57 22.86 -11.99 0.24
C GLU A 57 21.97 -13.18 0.56
N ARG A 58 20.66 -13.02 0.40
CA ARG A 58 19.83 -14.18 0.11
C ARG A 58 20.30 -14.64 -1.26
N THR A 59 21.18 -15.63 -1.28
CA THR A 59 21.81 -16.28 -2.44
C THR A 59 20.79 -17.07 -3.30
N GLY A 60 19.61 -16.50 -3.52
CA GLY A 60 18.58 -17.01 -4.40
C GLY A 60 17.99 -15.85 -5.18
N LYS A 61 17.72 -16.07 -6.48
CA LYS A 61 16.99 -15.09 -7.29
C LYS A 61 15.71 -14.71 -6.52
N PRO A 62 15.46 -13.43 -6.21
CA PRO A 62 14.18 -13.03 -5.64
C PRO A 62 13.14 -13.30 -6.71
N HIS A 63 12.51 -14.48 -6.67
CA HIS A 63 11.32 -14.70 -7.45
C HIS A 63 10.28 -13.69 -6.94
N SER A 64 9.69 -12.90 -7.84
CA SER A 64 8.57 -11.97 -7.55
C SER A 64 7.49 -12.57 -6.66
N ASP A 65 7.37 -13.90 -6.69
CA ASP A 65 6.47 -14.73 -5.91
C ASP A 65 6.70 -14.71 -4.38
N PHE A 66 7.84 -14.19 -3.89
CA PHE A 66 8.14 -14.08 -2.46
C PHE A 66 8.18 -12.64 -1.95
N PHE A 67 8.30 -11.65 -2.83
CA PHE A 67 8.26 -10.24 -2.43
C PHE A 67 6.86 -9.86 -1.94
N ALA A 68 6.77 -9.21 -0.79
CA ALA A 68 5.52 -8.70 -0.25
C ALA A 68 5.52 -7.17 -0.21
N TRP A 69 4.36 -6.59 -0.52
CA TRP A 69 4.00 -5.22 -0.20
C TRP A 69 2.88 -5.27 0.84
N PRO A 70 3.21 -5.56 2.11
CA PRO A 70 2.24 -6.08 3.07
C PRO A 70 1.25 -5.04 3.57
N THR A 71 1.56 -3.75 3.53
CA THR A 71 0.67 -2.70 4.03
C THR A 71 0.79 -1.43 3.21
N TYR A 72 -0.14 -0.50 3.43
CA TYR A 72 -0.08 0.85 2.87
C TYR A 72 1.18 1.57 3.34
N GLY A 73 2.02 1.99 2.39
CA GLY A 73 3.33 2.57 2.69
C GLY A 73 4.47 1.57 2.80
N LEU A 74 4.29 0.32 2.36
CA LEU A 74 5.27 -0.78 2.28
C LEU A 74 5.75 -1.33 3.63
N THR A 75 6.16 -0.45 4.55
CA THR A 75 6.72 -0.80 5.86
C THR A 75 5.76 -0.46 6.98
N ASN A 76 6.02 -0.97 8.19
CA ASN A 76 5.28 -0.60 9.40
C ASN A 76 5.44 0.91 9.71
N GLN A 77 6.62 1.44 9.42
CA GLN A 77 6.96 2.86 9.51
C GLN A 77 6.33 3.70 8.39
N ARG A 78 5.80 3.06 7.35
CA ARG A 78 5.12 3.67 6.20
C ARG A 78 5.97 4.67 5.43
N THR A 79 7.28 4.40 5.33
CA THR A 79 8.23 5.26 4.62
C THR A 79 7.90 5.43 3.13
N ARG A 80 7.12 4.51 2.53
CA ARG A 80 6.80 4.53 1.09
C ARG A 80 8.08 4.62 0.24
N PHE A 81 9.10 3.87 0.66
CA PHE A 81 10.35 3.78 -0.07
C PHE A 81 10.69 2.32 -0.33
N LEU A 82 10.69 1.95 -1.61
CA LEU A 82 11.24 0.68 -2.06
C LEU A 82 12.63 0.94 -2.65
N PRO A 83 13.74 0.64 -1.95
CA PRO A 83 15.06 0.66 -2.57
C PRO A 83 15.15 -0.45 -3.63
N LEU A 84 15.82 -0.15 -4.75
CA LEU A 84 16.00 -1.11 -5.85
C LEU A 84 17.46 -1.16 -6.27
N LYS A 85 17.99 -2.38 -6.44
CA LYS A 85 19.31 -2.61 -7.04
C LYS A 85 19.30 -2.38 -8.55
N ARG A 86 18.16 -2.63 -9.20
CA ARG A 86 17.97 -2.45 -10.65
C ARG A 86 16.95 -1.34 -10.88
N SER A 87 17.28 -0.41 -11.77
CA SER A 87 16.35 0.65 -12.14
C SER A 87 15.09 0.08 -12.82
N LEU A 88 13.93 0.57 -12.38
CA LEU A 88 12.65 0.36 -13.06
C LEU A 88 12.27 1.62 -13.86
N ARG A 89 13.23 2.28 -14.51
CA ARG A 89 12.98 3.49 -15.30
C ARG A 89 12.13 3.22 -16.56
N PRO A 90 11.38 4.22 -17.03
CA PRO A 90 10.68 4.20 -18.32
C PRO A 90 11.65 4.17 -19.51
N PRO A 91 11.18 3.95 -20.76
CA PRO A 91 9.78 3.80 -21.17
C PRO A 91 9.14 2.51 -20.66
N TYR A 92 7.84 2.53 -20.36
CA TYR A 92 7.11 1.37 -19.84
C TYR A 92 6.33 0.64 -20.95
N THR A 93 6.15 -0.67 -20.75
CA THR A 93 5.14 -1.48 -21.44
C THR A 93 4.08 -1.92 -20.45
N PHE A 94 2.80 -1.77 -20.82
CA PHE A 94 1.67 -2.31 -20.06
C PHE A 94 1.55 -3.81 -20.29
N LEU A 95 1.42 -4.56 -19.19
CA LEU A 95 1.34 -6.02 -19.21
C LEU A 95 -0.12 -6.50 -19.18
N TRP A 96 -0.90 -5.93 -18.28
CA TRP A 96 -2.32 -6.24 -18.10
C TRP A 96 -2.99 -5.10 -17.31
N SER A 97 -4.31 -5.07 -17.33
CA SER A 97 -5.10 -4.13 -16.51
C SER A 97 -6.33 -4.80 -15.93
N VAL A 98 -6.66 -4.46 -14.68
CA VAL A 98 -7.98 -4.73 -14.10
C VAL A 98 -8.80 -3.46 -14.19
N ARG A 99 -9.70 -3.42 -15.17
CA ARG A 99 -10.56 -2.26 -15.43
C ARG A 99 -11.76 -2.23 -14.49
N GLY A 100 -12.32 -1.06 -14.27
CA GLY A 100 -13.51 -0.87 -13.44
C GLY A 100 -14.00 0.56 -13.41
N SER A 101 -15.16 0.76 -12.80
CA SER A 101 -15.83 2.04 -12.58
C SER A 101 -15.87 2.47 -11.11
N VAL A 102 -15.55 1.54 -10.19
CA VAL A 102 -15.52 1.81 -8.74
C VAL A 102 -14.21 2.51 -8.39
N LEU A 103 -14.32 3.60 -7.62
CA LEU A 103 -13.17 4.36 -7.15
C LEU A 103 -12.11 3.48 -6.49
N LEU A 104 -10.86 3.71 -6.86
CA LEU A 104 -9.65 3.18 -6.22
C LEU A 104 -8.89 4.33 -5.56
N GLU A 105 -9.26 4.65 -4.33
CA GLU A 105 -8.56 5.66 -3.53
C GLU A 105 -7.24 5.13 -2.97
N PHE A 106 -7.25 3.86 -2.53
CA PHE A 106 -6.12 3.20 -1.88
C PHE A 106 -5.50 2.11 -2.75
N PRO A 107 -4.16 1.93 -2.69
CA PRO A 107 -3.48 0.90 -3.46
C PRO A 107 -3.76 -0.51 -2.90
N PRO A 108 -3.53 -1.56 -3.71
CA PRO A 108 -3.57 -2.93 -3.20
C PRO A 108 -2.41 -3.21 -2.24
N ALA A 109 -2.56 -4.23 -1.40
CA ALA A 109 -1.42 -4.94 -0.81
C ALA A 109 -0.94 -6.04 -1.77
N ALA A 110 0.31 -6.48 -1.63
CA ALA A 110 0.84 -7.61 -2.38
C ALA A 110 1.41 -8.67 -1.44
N GLY A 111 1.08 -9.93 -1.72
CA GLY A 111 1.58 -11.07 -0.96
C GLY A 111 1.64 -12.29 -1.85
N ARG A 112 2.78 -13.00 -1.80
CA ARG A 112 3.04 -14.15 -2.67
C ARG A 112 2.81 -13.81 -4.15
N ARG A 113 1.93 -14.57 -4.82
CA ARG A 113 1.57 -14.42 -6.24
C ARG A 113 0.37 -13.49 -6.49
N GLN A 114 -0.14 -12.83 -5.47
CA GLN A 114 -1.41 -12.08 -5.55
C GLN A 114 -1.29 -10.63 -5.10
N LEU A 115 -2.10 -9.78 -5.72
CA LEU A 115 -2.47 -8.46 -5.22
C LEU A 115 -3.83 -8.57 -4.54
N PHE A 116 -4.00 -7.84 -3.45
CA PHE A 116 -5.25 -7.75 -2.70
C PHE A 116 -5.76 -6.33 -2.80
N LEU A 117 -6.77 -6.13 -3.65
CA LEU A 117 -7.33 -4.81 -3.96
C LEU A 117 -8.70 -4.66 -3.30
N LEU A 118 -8.80 -3.76 -2.32
CA LEU A 118 -10.08 -3.35 -1.74
C LEU A 118 -10.59 -2.13 -2.49
N LYS A 119 -11.76 -2.25 -3.12
CA LYS A 119 -12.40 -1.14 -3.85
C LYS A 119 -13.35 -0.37 -2.94
N ASN A 120 -13.72 0.85 -3.33
CA ASN A 120 -14.54 1.72 -2.47
C ASN A 120 -15.91 1.14 -2.11
N ASN A 121 -16.49 0.30 -2.97
CA ASN A 121 -17.70 -0.45 -2.66
C ASN A 121 -17.45 -1.67 -1.74
N ALA A 122 -16.37 -1.70 -0.94
CA ALA A 122 -16.00 -2.78 -0.04
C ALA A 122 -15.91 -4.18 -0.69
N ALA A 123 -15.63 -4.25 -2.00
CA ALA A 123 -15.29 -5.50 -2.68
C ALA A 123 -13.78 -5.72 -2.65
N LEU A 124 -13.35 -6.77 -1.96
CA LEU A 124 -11.96 -7.23 -1.92
C LEU A 124 -11.71 -8.23 -3.05
N TYR A 125 -10.65 -8.02 -3.81
CA TYR A 125 -10.23 -8.86 -4.92
C TYR A 125 -8.88 -9.50 -4.63
N GLY A 126 -8.74 -10.80 -4.90
CA GLY A 126 -7.47 -11.48 -5.07
C GLY A 126 -7.11 -11.56 -6.55
N ILE A 127 -6.02 -10.91 -6.95
CA ILE A 127 -5.65 -10.72 -8.36
C ILE A 127 -4.28 -11.36 -8.60
N SER A 128 -4.16 -12.18 -9.63
CA SER A 128 -2.88 -12.70 -10.11
C SER A 128 -1.92 -11.55 -10.48
N ARG A 129 -0.80 -11.44 -9.78
CA ARG A 129 0.26 -10.44 -10.08
C ARG A 129 0.85 -10.58 -11.48
N ARG A 130 0.80 -11.78 -12.03
CA ARG A 130 1.40 -12.11 -13.32
C ARG A 130 0.48 -11.80 -14.49
N THR A 131 -0.81 -12.11 -14.34
CA THR A 131 -1.78 -12.09 -15.46
C THR A 131 -2.86 -11.03 -15.32
N GLY A 132 -3.05 -10.44 -14.13
CA GLY A 132 -4.17 -9.54 -13.86
C GLY A 132 -5.52 -10.25 -13.67
N GLU A 133 -5.55 -11.58 -13.78
CA GLU A 133 -6.74 -12.39 -13.58
C GLU A 133 -7.24 -12.30 -12.14
N VAL A 134 -8.54 -12.04 -11.97
CA VAL A 134 -9.21 -12.08 -10.67
C VAL A 134 -9.42 -13.53 -10.28
N ARG A 135 -8.70 -14.00 -9.26
CA ARG A 135 -8.82 -15.38 -8.74
C ARG A 135 -10.02 -15.55 -7.84
N TRP A 136 -10.34 -14.52 -7.06
CA TRP A 136 -11.51 -14.50 -6.19
C TRP A 136 -11.94 -13.07 -5.88
N LYS A 137 -13.20 -12.93 -5.49
CA LYS A 137 -13.82 -11.66 -5.05
C LYS A 137 -14.64 -11.91 -3.80
N ARG A 138 -14.60 -10.99 -2.84
CA ARG A 138 -15.44 -11.02 -1.63
C ARG A 138 -16.02 -9.65 -1.34
N LYS A 139 -17.33 -9.57 -1.14
CA LYS A 139 -18.00 -8.36 -0.64
C LYS A 139 -17.90 -8.36 0.88
N LEU A 140 -17.29 -7.32 1.46
CA LEU A 140 -17.01 -7.22 2.90
C LEU A 140 -17.96 -6.25 3.62
N GLY A 141 -18.62 -5.36 2.87
CA GLY A 141 -19.60 -4.41 3.38
C GLY A 141 -20.13 -3.52 2.26
N TYR A 142 -20.46 -2.28 2.60
CA TYR A 142 -20.99 -1.29 1.66
C TYR A 142 -19.92 -0.31 1.16
N LEU A 143 -19.17 0.30 2.08
CA LEU A 143 -18.16 1.34 1.81
C LEU A 143 -16.82 1.00 2.47
N ALA A 144 -15.71 1.22 1.76
CA ALA A 144 -14.34 1.01 2.27
C ALA A 144 -13.34 2.00 1.65
N ALA A 145 -12.57 2.69 2.47
CA ALA A 145 -11.56 3.65 2.02
C ALA A 145 -10.24 3.33 2.72
N SER A 146 -9.73 2.12 2.50
CA SER A 146 -8.45 1.69 3.07
C SER A 146 -7.75 0.68 2.16
N SER A 147 -6.42 0.64 2.23
CA SER A 147 -5.67 -0.51 1.72
C SER A 147 -5.78 -1.66 2.72
N PRO A 148 -5.94 -2.90 2.25
CA PRO A 148 -5.81 -4.04 3.14
C PRO A 148 -4.37 -4.23 3.61
N ALA A 149 -4.17 -5.02 4.67
CA ALA A 149 -2.87 -5.52 5.10
C ALA A 149 -2.74 -7.01 4.81
N TYR A 150 -1.55 -7.47 4.42
CA TYR A 150 -1.22 -8.88 4.19
C TYR A 150 -0.15 -9.33 5.19
N ALA A 151 -0.43 -10.40 5.94
CA ALA A 151 0.54 -11.06 6.78
C ALA A 151 0.23 -12.56 6.89
N ASN A 152 1.26 -13.40 6.76
CA ASN A 152 1.19 -14.85 6.99
C ASN A 152 -0.01 -15.53 6.29
N GLY A 153 -0.21 -15.25 5.00
CA GLY A 153 -1.31 -15.84 4.22
C GLY A 153 -2.71 -15.31 4.56
N THR A 154 -2.80 -14.24 5.36
CA THR A 154 -4.07 -13.61 5.74
C THR A 154 -4.10 -12.15 5.28
N VAL A 155 -5.24 -11.71 4.78
CA VAL A 155 -5.54 -10.34 4.37
C VAL A 155 -6.49 -9.73 5.40
N TYR A 156 -6.15 -8.57 5.94
CA TYR A 156 -6.93 -7.83 6.93
C TYR A 156 -7.46 -6.55 6.30
N ALA A 157 -8.75 -6.27 6.48
CA ALA A 157 -9.40 -5.09 5.94
C ALA A 157 -10.29 -4.43 6.99
N THR A 158 -10.21 -3.11 7.07
CA THR A 158 -11.19 -2.25 7.76
C THR A 158 -12.23 -1.80 6.75
N ILE A 159 -13.49 -1.73 7.19
CA ILE A 159 -14.65 -1.37 6.36
C ILE A 159 -15.36 -0.22 7.06
N LEU A 160 -15.63 0.88 6.34
CA LEU A 160 -16.34 2.02 6.91
C LEU A 160 -17.77 1.66 7.26
N GLU A 161 -18.50 1.11 6.29
CA GLU A 161 -19.94 0.89 6.44
C GLU A 161 -20.27 -0.56 6.14
N ARG A 162 -20.92 -1.21 7.09
CA ARG A 162 -21.40 -2.59 6.91
C ARG A 162 -22.57 -2.67 5.94
N PHE A 163 -23.45 -1.68 5.96
CA PHE A 163 -24.68 -1.58 5.16
C PHE A 163 -24.88 -0.13 4.71
N LYS A 164 -25.66 0.07 3.63
CA LYS A 164 -26.02 1.41 3.14
C LYS A 164 -26.66 2.23 4.28
N GLY A 165 -26.16 3.45 4.50
CA GLY A 165 -26.69 4.37 5.51
C GLY A 165 -26.33 4.03 6.97
N LYS A 166 -25.65 2.91 7.24
CA LYS A 166 -25.25 2.54 8.61
C LYS A 166 -23.86 3.07 8.92
N ARG A 167 -23.77 4.05 9.84
CA ARG A 167 -22.51 4.63 10.33
C ARG A 167 -21.76 3.71 11.31
N ALA A 168 -21.53 2.46 10.92
CA ALA A 168 -20.81 1.49 11.74
C ALA A 168 -20.05 0.48 10.88
N GLY A 169 -18.78 0.31 11.20
CA GLY A 169 -17.82 -0.45 10.42
C GLY A 169 -17.66 -1.90 10.84
N ARG A 170 -16.63 -2.53 10.28
CA ARG A 170 -16.14 -3.85 10.69
C ARG A 170 -14.66 -3.98 10.35
N VAL A 171 -14.04 -4.95 10.99
CA VAL A 171 -12.74 -5.48 10.59
C VAL A 171 -12.90 -6.95 10.20
N VAL A 172 -12.21 -7.36 9.14
CA VAL A 172 -12.33 -8.70 8.57
C VAL A 172 -10.95 -9.26 8.26
N ALA A 173 -10.73 -10.52 8.59
CA ALA A 173 -9.59 -11.30 8.12
C ALA A 173 -10.05 -12.34 7.09
N VAL A 174 -9.33 -12.42 5.99
CA VAL A 174 -9.63 -13.27 4.84
C VAL A 174 -8.39 -14.07 4.47
N GLU A 175 -8.55 -15.35 4.16
CA GLU A 175 -7.48 -16.19 3.63
C GLU A 175 -7.04 -15.67 2.24
N ALA A 176 -5.75 -15.35 2.09
CA ALA A 176 -5.22 -14.78 0.85
C ALA A 176 -5.38 -15.70 -0.37
N ALA A 177 -5.30 -17.02 -0.17
CA ALA A 177 -5.37 -17.98 -1.26
C ALA A 177 -6.76 -18.05 -1.89
N THR A 178 -7.80 -18.08 -1.06
CA THR A 178 -9.16 -18.47 -1.44
C THR A 178 -10.18 -17.32 -1.34
N GLY A 179 -9.87 -16.25 -0.62
CA GLY A 179 -10.85 -15.21 -0.31
C GLY A 179 -11.90 -15.65 0.74
N ARG A 180 -11.68 -16.77 1.45
CA ARG A 180 -12.56 -17.25 2.53
C ARG A 180 -12.35 -16.41 3.79
N THR A 181 -13.44 -15.95 4.40
CA THR A 181 -13.39 -15.23 5.67
C THR A 181 -12.88 -16.15 6.78
N LYS A 182 -11.80 -15.76 7.45
CA LYS A 182 -11.30 -16.45 8.65
C LYS A 182 -12.05 -15.98 9.89
N TRP A 183 -12.24 -14.67 10.03
CA TRP A 183 -13.05 -14.07 11.07
C TRP A 183 -13.55 -12.68 10.67
N SER A 184 -14.61 -12.21 11.32
CA SER A 184 -15.09 -10.82 11.21
C SER A 184 -15.52 -10.30 12.58
N ARG A 185 -15.27 -9.01 12.84
CA ARG A 185 -15.72 -8.31 14.06
C ARG A 185 -16.47 -7.05 13.69
N LYS A 186 -17.61 -6.84 14.34
CA LYS A 186 -18.41 -5.63 14.21
C LYS A 186 -17.67 -4.50 14.95
N LEU A 187 -17.60 -3.32 14.34
CA LEU A 187 -17.14 -2.11 15.01
C LEU A 187 -18.35 -1.20 15.25
N ALA A 188 -18.35 -0.50 16.38
CA ALA A 188 -19.40 0.48 16.68
C ALA A 188 -19.33 1.67 15.72
N SER A 189 -18.11 2.11 15.36
CA SER A 189 -17.86 3.23 14.46
C SER A 189 -17.28 2.79 13.11
N ARG A 190 -17.30 3.71 12.14
CA ARG A 190 -16.69 3.56 10.80
C ARG A 190 -15.17 3.53 10.95
N SER A 191 -14.50 2.72 10.13
CA SER A 191 -13.04 2.68 10.08
C SER A 191 -12.56 2.72 8.64
N GLU A 192 -11.77 3.74 8.33
CA GLU A 192 -11.06 3.92 7.05
C GLU A 192 -9.53 3.86 7.21
N SER A 193 -9.07 3.59 8.43
CA SER A 193 -7.65 3.42 8.72
C SER A 193 -7.13 2.14 8.06
N SER A 194 -6.14 2.26 7.18
CA SER A 194 -5.43 1.11 6.62
C SER A 194 -4.68 0.35 7.72
N PRO A 195 -5.00 -0.93 8.00
CA PRO A 195 -4.42 -1.63 9.14
C PRO A 195 -2.91 -1.86 9.00
N VAL A 196 -2.23 -1.98 10.15
CA VAL A 196 -0.85 -2.50 10.24
C VAL A 196 -0.86 -3.76 11.09
N VAL A 197 -0.08 -4.76 10.66
CA VAL A 197 0.03 -6.06 11.34
C VAL A 197 1.48 -6.30 11.71
N SER A 198 1.73 -6.56 12.99
CA SER A 198 3.06 -6.86 13.50
C SER A 198 2.98 -7.78 14.70
N ARG A 199 3.86 -8.79 14.77
CA ARG A 199 3.98 -9.73 15.91
C ARG A 199 2.63 -10.27 16.41
N GLY A 200 1.78 -10.72 15.46
CA GLY A 200 0.47 -11.31 15.78
C GLY A 200 -0.60 -10.30 16.24
N LYS A 201 -0.32 -9.00 16.19
CA LYS A 201 -1.25 -7.91 16.54
C LYS A 201 -1.62 -7.10 15.30
N LEU A 202 -2.85 -6.61 15.28
CA LEU A 202 -3.47 -5.80 14.23
C LEU A 202 -3.86 -4.44 14.84
N TYR A 203 -3.46 -3.35 14.19
CA TYR A 203 -3.68 -1.99 14.68
C TYR A 203 -4.37 -1.10 13.64
N PHE A 204 -5.36 -0.33 14.06
CA PHE A 204 -6.09 0.63 13.22
C PHE A 204 -6.92 1.63 14.06
N GLY A 205 -7.25 2.77 13.47
CA GLY A 205 -8.13 3.80 14.04
C GLY A 205 -9.58 3.72 13.55
N ALA A 206 -10.48 4.47 14.20
CA ALA A 206 -11.89 4.61 13.82
C ALA A 206 -12.38 6.07 13.97
N GLU A 207 -13.50 6.39 13.32
CA GLU A 207 -14.05 7.75 13.28
C GLU A 207 -14.60 8.24 14.63
N ASP A 208 -14.85 7.33 15.58
CA ASP A 208 -15.21 7.69 16.97
C ASP A 208 -13.97 7.95 17.84
N GLY A 209 -12.80 8.16 17.23
CA GLY A 209 -11.53 8.37 17.90
C GLY A 209 -10.95 7.15 18.61
N SER A 210 -11.54 5.97 18.41
CA SER A 210 -10.96 4.73 18.93
C SER A 210 -9.74 4.31 18.13
N VAL A 211 -8.70 3.87 18.83
CA VAL A 211 -7.59 3.10 18.25
C VAL A 211 -7.60 1.70 18.87
N TYR A 212 -7.52 0.68 18.03
CA TYR A 212 -7.60 -0.71 18.44
C TYR A 212 -6.25 -1.39 18.33
N GLY A 213 -5.89 -2.17 19.35
CA GLY A 213 -4.94 -3.26 19.25
C GLY A 213 -5.69 -4.58 19.37
N MET A 214 -5.66 -5.39 18.31
CA MET A 214 -6.39 -6.65 18.24
C MET A 214 -5.45 -7.81 17.97
N ARG A 215 -5.78 -9.00 18.48
CA ARG A 215 -5.07 -10.22 18.12
C ARG A 215 -5.42 -10.58 16.67
N ALA A 216 -4.40 -10.79 15.84
CA ALA A 216 -4.58 -11.02 14.41
C ALA A 216 -5.22 -12.40 14.11
N SER A 217 -5.04 -13.40 14.97
CA SER A 217 -5.54 -14.76 14.73
C SER A 217 -7.06 -14.87 14.81
N ASP A 218 -7.70 -14.13 15.72
CA ASP A 218 -9.12 -14.26 16.05
C ASP A 218 -9.88 -12.93 16.12
N GLY A 219 -9.21 -11.78 15.98
CA GLY A 219 -9.83 -10.47 16.11
C GLY A 219 -10.30 -10.16 17.54
N ARG A 220 -9.74 -10.78 18.58
CA ARG A 220 -9.98 -10.37 19.98
C ARG A 220 -9.36 -8.99 20.21
N VAL A 221 -10.12 -8.07 20.79
CA VAL A 221 -9.57 -6.78 21.25
C VAL A 221 -8.64 -7.05 22.42
N LEU A 222 -7.38 -6.63 22.31
CA LEU A 222 -6.38 -6.71 23.38
C LEU A 222 -6.37 -5.44 24.20
N TRP A 223 -6.51 -4.29 23.55
CA TRP A 223 -6.62 -2.99 24.18
C TRP A 223 -7.34 -2.01 23.24
N LYS A 224 -7.84 -0.92 23.82
CA LYS A 224 -8.47 0.19 23.11
C LYS A 224 -7.97 1.51 23.69
N TYR A 225 -7.59 2.44 22.82
CA TYR A 225 -7.24 3.82 23.16
C TYR A 225 -8.32 4.77 22.62
N ARG A 226 -8.58 5.89 23.32
CA ARG A 226 -9.52 6.92 22.89
C ARG A 226 -8.77 8.24 22.68
N ALA A 227 -8.62 8.63 21.42
CA ALA A 227 -8.15 9.96 21.03
C ALA A 227 -9.24 11.02 21.29
N GLY A 228 -8.94 12.31 21.10
CA GLY A 228 -9.98 13.34 21.18
C GLY A 228 -10.91 13.27 19.97
N GLY A 229 -10.31 13.35 18.78
CA GLY A 229 -11.02 13.39 17.51
C GLY A 229 -11.02 12.06 16.75
N ALA A 230 -11.66 12.06 15.58
CA ALA A 230 -11.68 10.92 14.67
C ALA A 230 -10.25 10.51 14.24
N VAL A 231 -9.94 9.21 14.31
CA VAL A 231 -8.68 8.66 13.81
C VAL A 231 -8.94 7.97 12.48
N LYS A 232 -8.89 8.77 11.42
CA LYS A 232 -9.17 8.35 10.05
C LYS A 232 -7.95 7.79 9.34
N ALA A 233 -6.81 8.47 9.49
CA ALA A 233 -5.55 8.06 8.90
C ALA A 233 -5.06 6.70 9.43
N ALA A 234 -4.18 6.06 8.67
CA ALA A 234 -3.53 4.84 9.13
C ALA A 234 -2.43 5.14 10.18
N LEU A 235 -2.12 4.18 11.04
CA LEU A 235 -1.11 4.32 12.09
C LEU A 235 0.27 3.84 11.60
N ALA A 236 1.34 4.58 11.90
CA ALA A 236 2.71 4.11 11.72
C ALA A 236 3.20 3.39 12.99
N LEU A 237 3.96 2.31 12.82
CA LEU A 237 4.53 1.53 13.92
C LEU A 237 6.05 1.52 13.80
N ASP A 238 6.73 2.01 14.84
CA ASP A 238 8.18 1.92 14.95
C ASP A 238 8.61 1.62 16.38
N ARG A 239 9.59 0.72 16.56
CA ARG A 239 10.17 0.35 17.87
C ARG A 239 9.15 0.17 19.01
N GLY A 240 7.99 -0.45 18.72
CA GLY A 240 6.94 -0.71 19.72
C GLY A 240 6.00 0.46 20.01
N ARG A 241 6.09 1.56 19.26
CA ARG A 241 5.23 2.75 19.39
C ARG A 241 4.37 2.94 18.15
N LEU A 242 3.11 3.29 18.36
CA LEU A 242 2.17 3.66 17.31
C LEU A 242 2.03 5.18 17.24
N PHE A 243 2.16 5.74 16.03
CA PHE A 243 2.07 7.17 15.77
C PHE A 243 0.89 7.47 14.84
N PHE A 244 0.09 8.47 15.21
CA PHE A 244 -1.07 8.89 14.44
C PHE A 244 -1.56 10.27 14.84
N GLY A 245 -2.26 10.93 13.91
CA GLY A 245 -3.01 12.14 14.21
C GLY A 245 -4.51 11.89 14.23
N ASP A 246 -5.23 12.82 14.85
CA ASP A 246 -6.69 12.86 14.88
C ASP A 246 -7.25 14.16 14.28
N TYR A 247 -8.58 14.22 14.23
CA TYR A 247 -9.34 15.36 13.71
C TYR A 247 -9.55 16.49 14.74
N ASP A 248 -9.05 16.34 15.97
CA ASP A 248 -8.97 17.43 16.94
C ASP A 248 -7.62 18.17 16.82
N GLY A 249 -6.85 17.86 15.77
CA GLY A 249 -5.54 18.46 15.53
C GLY A 249 -4.47 18.00 16.52
N ARG A 250 -4.65 16.85 17.16
CA ARG A 250 -3.64 16.23 18.03
C ARG A 250 -2.90 15.13 17.30
N PHE A 251 -1.59 15.08 17.51
CA PHE A 251 -0.73 13.98 17.13
C PHE A 251 -0.35 13.19 18.38
N HIS A 252 -0.33 11.86 18.27
CA HIS A 252 -0.21 10.93 19.39
C HIS A 252 0.92 9.95 19.14
N ALA A 253 1.61 9.58 20.21
CA ALA A 253 2.32 8.31 20.29
C ALA A 253 1.75 7.49 21.44
N ILE A 254 1.48 6.22 21.16
CA ILE A 254 1.02 5.25 22.17
C ILE A 254 1.88 3.99 22.11
N ASP A 255 1.97 3.29 23.24
CA ASP A 255 2.62 2.00 23.34
C ASP A 255 1.81 0.94 22.57
N ALA A 256 2.43 0.23 21.64
CA ALA A 256 1.75 -0.76 20.80
C ALA A 256 1.38 -2.06 21.55
N THR A 257 1.98 -2.30 22.71
CA THR A 257 1.76 -3.50 23.50
C THR A 257 0.47 -3.42 24.30
N ASN A 258 0.19 -2.27 24.91
CA ASN A 258 -0.90 -2.05 25.87
C ASN A 258 -1.80 -0.84 25.56
N GLY A 259 -1.47 -0.02 24.56
CA GLY A 259 -2.26 1.14 24.15
C GLY A 259 -2.12 2.38 25.03
N ARG A 260 -1.20 2.40 26.00
CA ARG A 260 -1.00 3.56 26.89
C ARG A 260 -0.40 4.72 26.10
N LYS A 261 -0.92 5.93 26.37
CA LYS A 261 -0.35 7.17 25.82
C LYS A 261 1.09 7.34 26.29
N LEU A 262 2.00 7.58 25.35
CA LEU A 262 3.39 7.95 25.62
C LEU A 262 3.52 9.47 25.61
N TRP A 263 3.03 10.11 24.55
CA TRP A 263 2.97 11.56 24.44
C TRP A 263 1.86 11.99 23.47
N THR A 264 1.47 13.25 23.55
CA THR A 264 0.62 13.91 22.57
C THR A 264 1.08 15.34 22.37
N THR A 265 1.00 15.83 21.14
CA THR A 265 1.30 17.23 20.79
C THR A 265 0.20 17.78 19.89
N GLY A 266 -0.07 19.08 20.00
CA GLY A 266 -0.91 19.77 19.03
C GLY A 266 -0.10 20.24 17.83
N THR A 267 -0.78 20.82 16.84
CA THR A 267 -0.17 21.58 15.73
C THR A 267 0.42 22.93 16.15
N SER A 268 0.59 23.17 17.46
CA SER A 268 0.82 24.48 18.09
C SER A 268 -0.31 25.51 17.85
N GLY A 269 -1.40 25.10 17.19
CA GLY A 269 -2.52 25.95 16.78
C GLY A 269 -2.05 27.03 15.81
N ALA A 270 -2.44 26.94 14.54
CA ALA A 270 -2.13 27.95 13.53
C ALA A 270 -2.71 29.36 13.86
N ARG A 271 -3.37 29.51 15.01
CA ARG A 271 -3.98 30.72 15.56
C ARG A 271 -3.88 30.77 17.10
N PHE A 272 -2.68 30.60 17.68
CA PHE A 272 -2.47 30.65 19.15
C PHE A 272 -3.35 29.65 19.94
N GLY A 273 -3.54 28.45 19.39
CA GLY A 273 -4.42 27.43 20.00
C GLY A 273 -5.92 27.59 19.72
N LEU A 274 -6.36 28.63 19.00
CA LEU A 274 -7.78 28.87 18.67
C LEU A 274 -8.25 28.13 17.42
N SER A 275 -7.34 27.57 16.62
CA SER A 275 -7.67 26.73 15.47
C SER A 275 -6.54 25.73 15.19
N SER A 276 -6.91 24.48 14.99
CA SER A 276 -6.05 23.41 14.51
C SER A 276 -6.64 22.81 13.24
N GLY A 277 -5.79 22.45 12.29
CA GLY A 277 -6.23 21.59 11.19
C GLY A 277 -6.22 20.13 11.59
N ASN A 278 -6.79 19.29 10.74
CA ASN A 278 -7.01 17.88 10.98
C ASN A 278 -5.87 17.05 10.41
N PHE A 279 -5.50 15.97 11.10
CA PHE A 279 -4.57 14.99 10.55
C PHE A 279 -5.34 13.90 9.78
N TYR A 280 -5.52 14.11 8.47
CA TYR A 280 -5.97 13.05 7.56
C TYR A 280 -4.81 12.27 6.93
N SER A 281 -3.62 12.89 6.89
CA SER A 281 -2.40 12.29 6.36
C SER A 281 -1.93 11.12 7.21
N THR A 282 -1.60 10.00 6.57
CA THR A 282 -0.95 8.87 7.25
C THR A 282 0.52 9.20 7.51
N PRO A 283 1.01 9.16 8.76
CA PRO A 283 2.39 9.53 9.08
C PRO A 283 3.40 8.53 8.54
N ALA A 284 4.63 9.01 8.33
CA ALA A 284 5.80 8.19 8.02
C ALA A 284 6.87 8.41 9.09
N VAL A 285 7.53 7.33 9.53
CA VAL A 285 8.58 7.37 10.56
C VAL A 285 9.93 7.03 9.95
N ALA A 286 10.92 7.89 10.14
CA ALA A 286 12.30 7.67 9.71
C ALA A 286 13.23 8.62 10.47
N TYR A 287 14.52 8.29 10.58
CA TYR A 287 15.53 9.20 11.13
C TYR A 287 15.24 9.67 12.58
N GLY A 288 14.59 8.83 13.40
CA GLY A 288 14.16 9.22 14.76
C GLY A 288 12.98 10.19 14.81
N ARG A 289 12.37 10.50 13.66
CA ARG A 289 11.29 11.48 13.51
C ARG A 289 10.05 10.89 12.86
N VAL A 290 8.91 11.54 13.10
CA VAL A 290 7.65 11.28 12.42
C VAL A 290 7.27 12.49 11.56
N TYR A 291 6.86 12.23 10.32
CA TYR A 291 6.50 13.22 9.32
C TYR A 291 5.03 13.07 8.94
N VAL A 292 4.29 14.18 8.89
CA VAL A 292 2.84 14.14 8.63
C VAL A 292 2.32 15.46 8.04
N GLY A 293 1.35 15.36 7.12
CA GLY A 293 0.62 16.51 6.58
C GLY A 293 -0.63 16.87 7.38
N ASN A 294 -1.01 18.14 7.40
CA ASN A 294 -2.20 18.63 8.11
C ASN A 294 -3.07 19.52 7.19
N THR A 295 -4.38 19.60 7.49
CA THR A 295 -5.30 20.48 6.74
C THR A 295 -5.16 21.96 7.10
N ASP A 296 -4.33 22.34 8.08
CA ASP A 296 -3.90 23.73 8.27
C ASP A 296 -2.92 24.21 7.17
N GLY A 297 -2.60 23.32 6.23
CA GLY A 297 -1.74 23.57 5.09
C GLY A 297 -0.25 23.37 5.36
N SER A 298 0.10 22.78 6.50
CA SER A 298 1.50 22.56 6.90
C SER A 298 1.88 21.08 6.88
N VAL A 299 3.18 20.85 6.74
CA VAL A 299 3.84 19.56 6.97
C VAL A 299 4.59 19.68 8.29
N TYR A 300 4.44 18.70 9.16
CA TYR A 300 5.06 18.66 10.48
C TYR A 300 6.09 17.53 10.58
N SER A 301 7.13 17.79 11.36
CA SER A 301 8.06 16.77 11.84
C SER A 301 8.18 16.83 13.35
N TYR A 302 7.96 15.69 14.02
CA TYR A 302 8.10 15.56 15.47
C TYR A 302 9.14 14.51 15.82
N ALA A 303 9.83 14.68 16.95
CA ALA A 303 10.68 13.64 17.52
C ALA A 303 9.84 12.44 17.94
N THR A 304 10.30 11.22 17.65
CA THR A 304 9.58 10.00 18.02
C THR A 304 9.63 9.73 19.52
N ARG A 305 10.64 10.24 20.23
CA ARG A 305 10.82 10.02 21.67
C ARG A 305 9.81 10.76 22.53
N ASP A 306 9.62 12.05 22.29
CA ASP A 306 8.86 12.93 23.20
C ASP A 306 7.88 13.87 22.48
N GLY A 307 7.75 13.78 21.16
CA GLY A 307 6.81 14.59 20.40
C GLY A 307 7.25 16.05 20.20
N LYS A 308 8.49 16.40 20.54
CA LYS A 308 9.03 17.76 20.29
C LYS A 308 8.94 18.11 18.80
N LEU A 309 8.47 19.32 18.50
CA LEU A 309 8.40 19.85 17.14
C LEU A 309 9.82 20.10 16.61
N ALA A 310 10.24 19.29 15.64
CA ALA A 310 11.51 19.45 14.96
C ALA A 310 11.41 20.51 13.86
N TRP A 311 10.37 20.45 13.03
CA TRP A 311 10.10 21.53 12.07
C TRP A 311 8.64 21.53 11.63
N ARG A 312 8.20 22.69 11.13
CA ARG A 312 6.92 22.90 10.46
C ARG A 312 7.17 23.67 9.17
N LYS A 313 6.64 23.16 8.06
CA LYS A 313 6.72 23.79 6.74
C LYS A 313 5.33 24.11 6.22
N LYS A 314 5.01 25.39 6.03
CA LYS A 314 3.76 25.84 5.40
C LYS A 314 3.81 25.58 3.90
N THR A 315 2.70 25.09 3.37
CA THR A 315 2.42 25.02 1.92
C THR A 315 1.26 25.96 1.59
N GLY A 316 0.93 26.12 0.31
CA GLY A 316 -0.14 27.04 -0.12
C GLY A 316 -1.56 26.49 0.06
N GLY A 317 -1.75 25.30 0.64
CA GLY A 317 -3.05 24.65 0.75
C GLY A 317 -3.02 23.36 1.56
N PHE A 318 -4.17 22.70 1.71
CA PHE A 318 -4.28 21.51 2.57
C PHE A 318 -3.30 20.39 2.19
N VAL A 319 -2.68 19.77 3.20
CA VAL A 319 -1.77 18.64 3.02
C VAL A 319 -2.47 17.34 3.41
N TYR A 320 -3.35 16.86 2.52
CA TYR A 320 -3.96 15.52 2.63
C TYR A 320 -2.97 14.39 2.33
N SER A 321 -1.97 14.70 1.50
CA SER A 321 -0.98 13.75 1.03
C SER A 321 -0.20 13.13 2.20
N SER A 322 -0.11 11.81 2.19
CA SER A 322 0.69 11.04 3.14
C SER A 322 2.16 11.04 2.72
N PRO A 323 3.10 11.54 3.54
CA PRO A 323 4.48 11.73 3.12
C PRO A 323 5.19 10.42 2.80
N ALA A 324 6.05 10.44 1.77
CA ALA A 324 7.06 9.42 1.54
C ALA A 324 8.43 9.93 2.01
N VAL A 325 9.26 9.05 2.58
CA VAL A 325 10.57 9.44 3.12
C VAL A 325 11.65 8.54 2.55
N ALA A 326 12.60 9.14 1.84
CA ALA A 326 13.76 8.47 1.27
C ALA A 326 14.87 9.49 1.04
N TYR A 327 16.13 9.07 1.09
CA TYR A 327 17.26 9.91 0.68
C TYR A 327 17.40 11.19 1.52
N SER A 328 17.07 11.12 2.81
CA SER A 328 16.96 12.28 3.71
C SER A 328 15.99 13.36 3.19
N THR A 329 14.98 12.96 2.42
CA THR A 329 13.96 13.83 1.83
C THR A 329 12.56 13.33 2.17
N VAL A 330 11.69 14.26 2.54
CA VAL A 330 10.24 14.05 2.71
C VAL A 330 9.53 14.55 1.45
N TYR A 331 8.86 13.66 0.75
CA TYR A 331 8.08 13.96 -0.44
C TYR A 331 6.60 14.04 -0.08
N VAL A 332 5.93 15.12 -0.48
CA VAL A 332 4.52 15.36 -0.12
C VAL A 332 3.83 16.28 -1.12
N GLY A 333 2.56 16.00 -1.41
CA GLY A 333 1.72 16.86 -2.24
C GLY A 333 0.78 17.76 -1.43
N SER A 334 0.37 18.87 -2.04
CA SER A 334 -0.59 19.81 -1.44
C SER A 334 -1.72 20.17 -2.40
N TYR A 335 -2.81 20.71 -1.84
CA TYR A 335 -3.94 21.25 -2.59
C TYR A 335 -3.64 22.58 -3.27
N ASP A 336 -2.46 23.17 -3.03
CA ASP A 336 -1.89 24.24 -3.86
C ASP A 336 -1.41 23.79 -5.25
N LYS A 337 -1.66 22.51 -5.59
CA LYS A 337 -1.27 21.85 -6.86
C LYS A 337 0.24 21.64 -6.99
N ARG A 338 1.02 21.84 -5.92
CA ARG A 338 2.46 21.63 -5.89
C ARG A 338 2.83 20.33 -5.17
N PHE A 339 3.91 19.72 -5.67
CA PHE A 339 4.59 18.60 -5.08
C PHE A 339 5.93 19.08 -4.51
N TYR A 340 6.20 18.73 -3.25
CA TYR A 340 7.34 19.21 -2.49
C TYR A 340 8.27 18.06 -2.15
N ALA A 341 9.57 18.32 -2.24
CA ALA A 341 10.63 17.54 -1.66
C ALA A 341 11.31 18.39 -0.59
N LEU A 342 11.11 18.04 0.66
CA LEU A 342 11.60 18.77 1.83
C LEU A 342 12.77 18.02 2.45
N ASP A 343 13.76 18.73 2.95
CA ASP A 343 14.84 18.16 3.73
C ASP A 343 14.27 17.52 5.01
N ALA A 344 14.64 16.26 5.27
CA ALA A 344 14.07 15.51 6.40
C ALA A 344 14.52 16.06 7.77
N ARG A 345 15.68 16.75 7.84
CA ARG A 345 16.22 17.34 9.07
C ARG A 345 15.72 18.77 9.29
N THR A 346 15.62 19.59 8.24
CA THR A 346 15.32 21.02 8.41
C THR A 346 13.93 21.44 7.93
N GLY A 347 13.25 20.61 7.14
CA GLY A 347 12.00 21.00 6.48
C GLY A 347 12.19 21.97 5.31
N GLY A 348 13.43 22.35 4.99
CA GLY A 348 13.76 23.22 3.86
C GLY A 348 13.40 22.59 2.52
N THR A 349 12.91 23.38 1.56
CA THR A 349 12.54 22.86 0.24
C THR A 349 13.80 22.53 -0.56
N ARG A 350 14.06 21.25 -0.82
CA ARG A 350 15.14 20.79 -1.72
C ARG A 350 14.76 21.02 -3.18
N TRP A 351 13.53 20.67 -3.54
CA TRP A 351 12.95 21.01 -4.84
C TRP A 351 11.42 20.98 -4.75
N SER A 352 10.75 21.60 -5.73
CA SER A 352 9.30 21.51 -5.87
C SER A 352 8.87 21.48 -7.33
N ARG A 353 7.68 20.95 -7.60
CA ARG A 353 7.09 20.87 -8.94
C ARG A 353 5.62 21.23 -8.91
N LYS A 354 5.21 22.13 -9.80
CA LYS A 354 3.79 22.40 -10.05
C LYS A 354 3.20 21.25 -10.86
N THR A 355 2.01 20.81 -10.49
CA THR A 355 1.21 19.85 -11.26
C THR A 355 -0.07 20.53 -11.76
N THR A 356 -0.87 19.81 -12.54
CA THR A 356 -2.09 20.37 -13.15
C THR A 356 -3.29 20.45 -12.19
N ALA A 357 -3.26 19.79 -11.04
CA ALA A 357 -4.39 19.71 -10.12
C ALA A 357 -3.93 19.43 -8.67
N ARG A 358 -4.87 19.51 -7.73
CA ARG A 358 -4.65 19.22 -6.30
C ARG A 358 -4.09 17.81 -6.09
N ILE A 359 -3.17 17.64 -5.15
CA ILE A 359 -2.55 16.35 -4.83
C ILE A 359 -3.09 15.86 -3.48
N SER A 360 -3.85 14.77 -3.50
CA SER A 360 -4.49 14.20 -2.30
C SER A 360 -3.84 12.92 -1.81
N GLY A 361 -3.45 12.02 -2.72
CA GLY A 361 -2.81 10.77 -2.33
C GLY A 361 -1.34 10.95 -1.93
N GLY A 362 -0.80 9.95 -1.23
CA GLY A 362 0.60 9.95 -0.85
C GLY A 362 1.50 9.53 -2.02
N PRO A 363 2.63 10.23 -2.27
CA PRO A 363 3.61 9.80 -3.25
C PRO A 363 4.21 8.43 -2.91
N GLN A 364 4.92 7.84 -3.88
CA GLN A 364 5.60 6.56 -3.70
C GLN A 364 6.99 6.61 -4.30
N VAL A 365 8.03 6.35 -3.50
CA VAL A 365 9.41 6.26 -3.98
C VAL A 365 9.72 4.80 -4.32
N ILE A 366 10.12 4.54 -5.56
CA ILE A 366 10.46 3.22 -6.11
C ILE A 366 11.81 3.35 -6.82
N GLY A 367 12.86 2.83 -6.18
CA GLY A 367 14.23 3.10 -6.59
C GLY A 367 14.49 4.61 -6.58
N ASP A 368 15.00 5.11 -7.69
CA ASP A 368 15.38 6.51 -7.88
C ASP A 368 14.25 7.41 -8.40
N LEU A 369 13.03 6.87 -8.54
CA LEU A 369 11.86 7.62 -9.00
C LEU A 369 10.86 7.82 -7.87
N VAL A 370 10.24 9.01 -7.84
CA VAL A 370 9.08 9.31 -7.01
C VAL A 370 7.84 9.48 -7.89
N PHE A 371 6.83 8.66 -7.64
CA PHE A 371 5.55 8.73 -8.31
C PHE A 371 4.57 9.58 -7.50
N VAL A 372 3.75 10.36 -8.20
CA VAL A 372 2.70 11.18 -7.59
C VAL A 372 1.50 11.29 -8.53
N SER A 373 0.29 11.10 -8.00
CA SER A 373 -0.95 11.34 -8.75
C SER A 373 -1.70 12.55 -8.23
N ASN A 374 -2.43 13.22 -9.11
CA ASN A 374 -3.27 14.36 -8.77
C ASN A 374 -4.75 14.11 -9.10
N LEU A 375 -5.63 14.92 -8.53
CA LEU A 375 -7.08 14.82 -8.71
C LEU A 375 -7.56 15.16 -10.14
N GLY A 376 -6.66 15.66 -11.00
CA GLY A 376 -6.86 15.77 -12.45
C GLY A 376 -6.67 14.46 -13.21
N LYS A 377 -6.70 13.33 -12.49
CA LYS A 377 -6.51 11.96 -12.98
C LYS A 377 -5.18 11.69 -13.68
N ARG A 378 -4.13 12.44 -13.32
CA ARG A 378 -2.79 12.31 -13.92
C ARG A 378 -1.81 11.73 -12.90
N THR A 379 -0.87 10.92 -13.37
CA THR A 379 0.28 10.45 -12.58
C THR A 379 1.57 10.90 -13.24
N TYR A 380 2.50 11.36 -12.42
CA TYR A 380 3.85 11.76 -12.80
C TYR A 380 4.87 10.86 -12.11
N ALA A 381 6.04 10.72 -12.73
CA ALA A 381 7.25 10.22 -12.10
C ALA A 381 8.35 11.29 -12.26
N PHE A 382 8.98 11.64 -11.15
CA PHE A 382 10.13 12.54 -11.10
C PHE A 382 11.36 11.77 -10.60
N GLY A 383 12.56 12.22 -10.95
CA GLY A 383 13.77 11.77 -10.27
C GLY A 383 13.69 12.17 -8.80
N ALA A 384 13.75 11.20 -7.87
CA ALA A 384 13.51 11.46 -6.45
C ALA A 384 14.49 12.50 -5.87
N ARG A 385 15.77 12.41 -6.22
CA ARG A 385 16.78 13.36 -5.74
C ARG A 385 16.77 14.71 -6.48
N THR A 386 16.40 14.73 -7.75
CA THR A 386 16.61 15.89 -8.63
C THR A 386 15.33 16.66 -8.97
N GLY A 387 14.15 16.07 -8.74
CA GLY A 387 12.86 16.61 -9.18
C GLY A 387 12.67 16.61 -10.70
N GLN A 388 13.61 16.08 -11.50
CA GLN A 388 13.51 16.12 -12.96
C GLN A 388 12.30 15.30 -13.44
N PRO A 389 11.46 15.81 -14.34
CA PRO A 389 10.34 15.05 -14.90
C PRO A 389 10.87 13.90 -15.75
N VAL A 390 10.45 12.68 -15.44
CA VAL A 390 10.90 11.47 -16.14
C VAL A 390 9.79 10.84 -16.96
N TRP A 391 8.55 10.84 -16.44
CA TRP A 391 7.42 10.21 -17.12
C TRP A 391 6.08 10.70 -16.59
N ASN A 392 5.03 10.61 -17.39
CA ASN A 392 3.66 10.86 -16.93
C ASN A 392 2.61 10.06 -17.73
N THR A 393 1.40 9.99 -17.20
CA THR A 393 0.24 9.38 -17.86
C THR A 393 -1.07 9.99 -17.37
N ASN A 394 -2.13 9.91 -18.18
CA ASN A 394 -3.51 10.31 -17.84
C ASN A 394 -4.26 9.27 -16.98
N LYS A 395 -3.54 8.53 -16.14
CA LYS A 395 -4.06 7.48 -15.27
C LYS A 395 -3.55 7.73 -13.86
N GLY A 396 -4.42 8.22 -12.99
CA GLY A 396 -4.13 8.50 -11.59
C GLY A 396 -5.36 9.03 -10.89
N ALA A 397 -5.24 9.34 -9.59
CA ALA A 397 -6.13 10.23 -8.85
C ALA A 397 -5.57 10.50 -7.45
N PHE A 398 -5.27 9.42 -6.73
CA PHE A 398 -4.87 9.43 -5.33
C PHE A 398 -3.47 8.83 -5.17
N ASN A 399 -3.37 7.59 -4.69
CA ASN A 399 -2.10 6.92 -4.46
C ASN A 399 -1.58 6.31 -5.77
N PRO A 400 -0.33 6.57 -6.19
CA PRO A 400 0.06 6.37 -7.58
C PRO A 400 0.40 4.93 -7.94
N ALA A 401 1.14 4.22 -7.09
CA ALA A 401 1.64 2.90 -7.43
C ALA A 401 2.12 2.10 -6.22
N ILE A 402 2.26 0.79 -6.42
CA ILE A 402 3.11 -0.11 -5.63
C ILE A 402 4.01 -0.90 -6.58
N SER A 403 4.95 -1.70 -6.06
CA SER A 403 5.83 -2.53 -6.90
C SER A 403 6.08 -3.91 -6.30
N ASP A 404 6.48 -4.87 -7.13
CA ASP A 404 7.04 -6.17 -6.72
C ASP A 404 8.58 -6.25 -6.84
N GLY A 405 9.23 -5.13 -7.17
CA GLY A 405 10.66 -5.06 -7.50
C GLY A 405 10.98 -5.33 -8.98
N GLU A 406 10.03 -5.85 -9.77
CA GLU A 406 10.19 -6.12 -11.21
C GLU A 406 9.21 -5.33 -12.08
N ARG A 407 8.03 -5.04 -11.53
CA ARG A 407 6.85 -4.43 -12.13
C ARG A 407 6.40 -3.29 -11.24
N ILE A 408 5.77 -2.31 -11.86
CA ILE A 408 5.04 -1.26 -11.19
C ILE A 408 3.55 -1.56 -11.40
N TYR A 409 2.78 -1.51 -10.33
CA TYR A 409 1.32 -1.57 -10.38
C TYR A 409 0.78 -0.16 -10.18
N LEU A 410 0.48 0.49 -11.30
CA LEU A 410 -0.07 1.85 -11.35
C LEU A 410 -1.56 1.81 -10.98
N VAL A 411 -1.96 2.67 -10.06
CA VAL A 411 -3.35 2.82 -9.60
C VAL A 411 -3.95 4.05 -10.28
N GLY A 412 -4.92 3.84 -11.16
CA GLY A 412 -5.73 4.91 -11.74
C GLY A 412 -6.97 5.21 -10.89
N TYR A 413 -7.84 6.10 -11.38
CA TYR A 413 -9.08 6.47 -10.68
C TYR A 413 -9.98 5.27 -10.33
N ALA A 414 -10.11 4.29 -11.23
CA ALA A 414 -10.98 3.12 -11.04
C ALA A 414 -10.37 1.80 -11.57
N SER A 415 -9.12 1.84 -12.02
CA SER A 415 -8.45 0.73 -12.72
C SER A 415 -7.02 0.55 -12.23
N LEU A 416 -6.57 -0.70 -12.19
CA LEU A 416 -5.20 -1.09 -11.83
C LEU A 416 -4.45 -1.55 -13.08
N PHE A 417 -3.21 -1.12 -13.25
CA PHE A 417 -2.39 -1.44 -14.41
C PHE A 417 -1.06 -2.03 -13.96
N ALA A 418 -0.66 -3.18 -14.49
CA ALA A 418 0.70 -3.65 -14.35
C ALA A 418 1.54 -3.18 -15.52
N MET A 419 2.72 -2.65 -15.21
CA MET A 419 3.67 -2.18 -16.19
C MET A 419 5.09 -2.58 -15.79
N LYS A 420 5.97 -2.68 -16.78
CA LYS A 420 7.41 -2.93 -16.58
C LYS A 420 8.23 -2.05 -17.53
N PRO A 421 9.50 -1.76 -17.22
CA PRO A 421 10.41 -1.14 -18.18
C PRO A 421 10.43 -1.92 -19.50
N LYS A 422 10.43 -1.20 -20.62
CA LYS A 422 10.83 -1.74 -21.91
C LYS A 422 12.31 -2.11 -21.78
N THR A 423 12.62 -3.39 -21.91
CA THR A 423 14.00 -3.80 -22.14
C THR A 423 14.40 -3.34 -23.54
N SER A 424 15.21 -2.30 -23.64
CA SER A 424 15.85 -1.86 -24.88
C SER A 424 17.28 -2.43 -24.99
N GLY A 425 17.76 -2.60 -26.23
CA GLY A 425 19.18 -2.82 -26.52
C GLY A 425 19.78 -4.20 -26.17
N PRO A 426 21.10 -4.27 -25.90
CA PRO A 426 21.87 -5.50 -25.70
C PRO A 426 21.32 -6.40 -24.58
N GLU A 427 20.75 -5.82 -23.53
CA GLU A 427 20.21 -6.57 -22.40
C GLU A 427 18.95 -7.36 -22.77
N ALA A 428 18.11 -6.81 -23.66
CA ALA A 428 16.97 -7.51 -24.22
C ALA A 428 17.42 -8.71 -25.07
N ARG A 429 18.45 -8.52 -25.92
CA ARG A 429 19.06 -9.57 -26.73
C ARG A 429 19.69 -10.66 -25.85
N ARG A 430 20.43 -10.28 -24.81
CA ARG A 430 21.08 -11.20 -23.85
C ARG A 430 20.04 -12.01 -23.05
N ARG A 431 18.96 -11.36 -22.59
CA ARG A 431 17.84 -12.04 -21.91
C ARG A 431 17.09 -12.99 -22.84
N ARG A 432 16.86 -12.60 -24.10
CA ARG A 432 16.23 -13.46 -25.12
C ARG A 432 17.11 -14.68 -25.41
N ALA A 433 18.41 -14.48 -25.64
CA ALA A 433 19.37 -15.56 -25.84
C ALA A 433 19.46 -16.51 -24.63
N GLN A 434 19.48 -15.98 -23.39
CA GLN A 434 19.47 -16.81 -22.18
C GLN A 434 18.15 -17.59 -21.99
N ALA A 435 17.01 -16.97 -22.32
CA ALA A 435 15.71 -17.63 -22.26
C ALA A 435 15.62 -18.76 -23.31
N GLU A 436 16.07 -18.51 -24.53
CA GLU A 436 16.16 -19.51 -25.60
C GLU A 436 17.10 -20.66 -25.23
N LYS A 437 18.27 -20.36 -24.65
CA LYS A 437 19.21 -21.39 -24.15
C LYS A 437 18.56 -22.24 -23.05
N ARG A 438 17.80 -21.64 -22.13
CA ARG A 438 17.03 -22.35 -21.09
C ARG A 438 15.90 -23.21 -21.67
N ILE A 439 15.17 -22.72 -22.67
CA ILE A 439 14.12 -23.49 -23.34
C ILE A 439 14.74 -24.69 -24.07
N ARG A 440 15.84 -24.49 -24.79
CA ARG A 440 16.59 -25.58 -25.44
C ARG A 440 17.09 -26.60 -24.43
N ALA A 441 17.68 -26.17 -23.31
CA ALA A 441 18.12 -27.07 -22.25
C ALA A 441 16.96 -27.87 -21.64
N ARG A 442 15.81 -27.25 -21.38
CA ARG A 442 14.61 -27.96 -20.90
C ARG A 442 14.07 -28.97 -21.91
N LYS A 443 14.06 -28.62 -23.20
CA LYS A 443 13.66 -29.55 -24.27
C LYS A 443 14.63 -30.74 -24.35
N ARG A 444 15.94 -30.51 -24.29
CA ARG A 444 16.97 -31.57 -24.26
C ARG A 444 16.81 -32.49 -23.05
N ALA A 445 16.73 -31.93 -21.84
CA ALA A 445 16.52 -32.71 -20.62
C ALA A 445 15.22 -33.52 -20.64
N ARG A 446 14.14 -32.99 -21.25
CA ARG A 446 12.89 -33.73 -21.46
C ARG A 446 13.08 -34.88 -22.45
N ALA A 447 13.74 -34.63 -23.58
CA ALA A 447 14.02 -35.66 -24.58
C ALA A 447 14.89 -36.78 -24.00
N GLU A 448 15.90 -36.45 -23.20
CA GLU A 448 16.80 -37.39 -22.55
C GLU A 448 16.07 -38.24 -21.49
N ARG A 449 15.17 -37.64 -20.70
CA ARG A 449 14.28 -38.40 -19.80
C ARG A 449 13.37 -39.35 -20.56
N VAL A 450 12.82 -38.94 -21.69
CA VAL A 450 11.99 -39.80 -22.54
C VAL A 450 12.83 -40.94 -23.12
N ARG A 451 14.07 -40.66 -23.55
CA ARG A 451 15.00 -41.67 -24.07
C ARG A 451 15.38 -42.68 -23.01
N LYS A 452 15.83 -42.25 -21.83
CA LYS A 452 16.11 -43.14 -20.69
C LYS A 452 14.91 -43.99 -20.31
N ARG A 453 13.71 -43.42 -20.24
CA ARG A 453 12.49 -44.19 -19.95
C ARG A 453 12.20 -45.26 -21.01
N ARG A 454 12.54 -44.99 -22.28
CA ARG A 454 12.40 -45.94 -23.39
C ARG A 454 13.49 -47.01 -23.36
N GLU A 455 14.72 -46.64 -22.99
CA GLU A 455 15.85 -47.55 -22.75
C GLU A 455 15.60 -48.45 -21.54
N ASP A 456 15.03 -47.95 -20.43
CA ASP A 456 14.64 -48.75 -19.27
C ASP A 456 13.54 -49.76 -19.64
N LEU A 457 12.57 -49.34 -20.47
CA LEU A 457 11.54 -50.22 -21.03
C LEU A 457 12.11 -51.29 -21.98
N HIS A 458 13.22 -51.00 -22.69
CA HIS A 458 13.91 -51.96 -23.56
C HIS A 458 14.96 -52.81 -22.80
N GLY A 459 15.57 -52.30 -21.73
CA GLY A 459 16.48 -53.02 -20.85
C GLY A 459 15.75 -54.07 -20.01
N HIS A 460 14.48 -53.81 -19.67
CA HIS A 460 13.59 -54.83 -19.11
C HIS A 460 13.13 -55.88 -20.13
N ARG A 461 13.34 -55.69 -21.45
CA ARG A 461 13.10 -56.73 -22.46
C ARG A 461 14.27 -57.69 -22.68
N HIS A 462 15.46 -57.40 -22.15
CA HIS A 462 16.64 -58.26 -22.35
C HIS A 462 17.04 -59.12 -21.13
N ARG A 463 16.34 -59.01 -19.99
CA ARG A 463 16.44 -59.99 -18.89
C ARG A 463 15.17 -60.82 -18.83
N GLY A 464 15.14 -61.86 -19.65
CA GLY A 464 14.02 -62.80 -19.75
C GLY A 464 13.78 -63.22 -21.20
N ARG A 465 14.72 -63.97 -21.78
CA ARG A 465 14.40 -64.82 -22.94
C ARG A 465 13.50 -65.94 -22.42
N GLY A 466 12.19 -65.69 -22.40
CA GLY A 466 11.18 -66.71 -22.66
C GLY A 466 10.65 -66.43 -24.06
N ASP A 467 10.53 -67.48 -24.87
CA ASP A 467 10.09 -67.38 -26.27
C ASP A 467 8.85 -66.48 -26.43
N PRO A 468 8.76 -65.71 -27.54
CA PRO A 468 7.58 -64.91 -27.82
C PRO A 468 6.35 -65.85 -27.88
N PRO A 469 5.22 -65.48 -27.25
CA PRO A 469 4.01 -66.28 -27.35
C PRO A 469 3.61 -66.40 -28.82
N ARG A 470 3.40 -67.63 -29.30
CA ARG A 470 2.79 -67.85 -30.61
C ARG A 470 1.35 -67.37 -30.53
N CYS A 471 1.05 -66.33 -31.29
CA CYS A 471 -0.29 -65.82 -31.46
C CYS A 471 -0.85 -66.36 -32.78
N HIS A 472 -2.03 -66.94 -32.73
CA HIS A 472 -2.76 -67.39 -33.91
C HIS A 472 -3.95 -66.46 -34.13
N GLU A 473 -4.09 -65.96 -35.37
CA GLU A 473 -5.24 -65.16 -35.78
C GLU A 473 -6.41 -66.11 -36.03
N HIS A 474 -7.43 -66.03 -35.18
CA HIS A 474 -8.65 -66.82 -35.35
C HIS A 474 -9.71 -65.97 -36.04
N ARG A 475 -10.35 -66.59 -37.05
CA ARG A 475 -11.36 -65.96 -37.89
C ARG A 475 -12.62 -66.80 -37.81
N HIS A 476 -13.69 -66.22 -37.27
CA HIS A 476 -14.98 -66.87 -37.17
C HIS A 476 -16.05 -66.00 -37.83
N GLU A 477 -16.88 -66.64 -38.65
CA GLU A 477 -18.05 -66.01 -39.26
C GLU A 477 -19.23 -66.10 -38.33
N VAL A 478 -19.83 -64.95 -38.04
CA VAL A 478 -21.03 -64.85 -37.22
C VAL A 478 -22.10 -64.14 -38.04
N GLU A 479 -23.26 -64.78 -38.16
CA GLU A 479 -24.41 -64.19 -38.86
C GLU A 479 -25.32 -63.47 -37.87
N VAL A 480 -25.53 -62.18 -38.09
CA VAL A 480 -26.41 -61.35 -37.25
C VAL A 480 -27.42 -60.67 -38.17
N ARG A 481 -28.72 -60.99 -37.97
CA ARG A 481 -29.85 -60.43 -38.75
C ARG A 481 -29.68 -60.60 -40.28
N GLY A 482 -29.30 -61.80 -40.72
CA GLY A 482 -29.18 -62.15 -42.14
C GLY A 482 -27.97 -61.55 -42.85
N LYS A 483 -27.03 -60.95 -42.12
CA LYS A 483 -25.74 -60.47 -42.65
C LYS A 483 -24.60 -61.21 -41.95
N ARG A 484 -23.69 -61.76 -42.74
CA ARG A 484 -22.48 -62.43 -42.23
C ARG A 484 -21.39 -61.41 -41.93
N TYR A 485 -20.87 -61.48 -40.71
CA TYR A 485 -19.75 -60.67 -40.24
C TYR A 485 -18.58 -61.57 -39.95
N VAL A 486 -17.40 -61.15 -40.39
CA VAL A 486 -16.16 -61.87 -40.10
C VAL A 486 -15.46 -61.17 -38.95
N VAL A 487 -15.44 -61.81 -37.78
CA VAL A 487 -14.74 -61.28 -36.61
C VAL A 487 -13.35 -61.91 -36.55
N LYS A 488 -12.33 -61.05 -36.46
CA LYS A 488 -10.94 -61.43 -36.29
C LYS A 488 -10.48 -61.04 -34.89
N HIS A 489 -9.87 -61.98 -34.18
CA HIS A 489 -9.18 -61.67 -32.93
C HIS A 489 -7.93 -62.55 -32.77
N ASP A 490 -6.91 -61.98 -32.14
CA ASP A 490 -5.66 -62.68 -31.86
C ASP A 490 -5.72 -63.35 -30.49
N HIS A 491 -5.39 -64.64 -30.44
CA HIS A 491 -5.23 -65.37 -29.18
C HIS A 491 -3.78 -65.82 -29.01
N CYS A 492 -3.18 -65.43 -27.89
CA CYS A 492 -1.78 -65.71 -27.58
C CYS A 492 -1.70 -66.60 -26.33
N HIS A 493 -1.13 -67.80 -26.46
CA HIS A 493 -0.92 -68.69 -25.32
C HIS A 493 0.50 -68.53 -24.77
N ARG A 494 0.63 -68.48 -23.44
CA ARG A 494 1.92 -68.66 -22.75
C ARG A 494 1.95 -70.05 -22.15
N HIS A 495 2.95 -70.84 -22.55
CA HIS A 495 3.21 -72.11 -21.90
C HIS A 495 3.87 -71.83 -20.54
N VAL A 496 3.23 -72.25 -19.45
CA VAL A 496 3.83 -72.28 -18.12
C VAL A 496 4.23 -73.74 -17.86
N PRO A 497 5.52 -74.07 -17.75
CA PRO A 497 5.92 -75.42 -17.39
C PRO A 497 5.66 -75.65 -15.90
N THR A 498 5.06 -76.78 -15.56
CA THR A 498 4.88 -77.26 -14.19
C THR A 498 6.19 -77.80 -13.64
N ARG A 499 6.69 -77.19 -12.56
CA ARG A 499 7.29 -77.86 -11.40
C ARG A 499 7.30 -76.93 -10.20
#